data_AF-A0A094W6R3-F1
#
_entry.id   AF-A0A094W6R3-F1
#
_cell.length_a   1.000
_cell.length_b   1.000
_cell.length_c   1.000
_cell.angle_alpha   90.00
_cell.angle_beta   90.00
_cell.angle_gamma   90.00
#
_symmetry.space_group_name_H-M   'P 1'
#
loop_
_entity.id
_entity.type
_entity.pdbx_description
1 polymer ?
#
loop_
_entity_poly.entity_id
_entity_poly.type
_entity_poly.pdbx_seq_one_letter_code
_entity_poly.pdbx_strand_id
1 'polypeptide(L)'
;MFKAFSPPEKSEGFLKDRGFALVIVLFMVALITLLVLRFVSQSRETLREAEIFRDQTQAYYLARASIEAGKVLLVSSTLAAQQSGQNYTAFNQPWATPIINYPIGHEGFLSGRIVDESSKLDINLLGQNQFGGTSQTQLQFERLFSLVGADPGLIPAIIQWVTPVPTGSSGGGGPYQSMIPPYRPRGGPIGALSELHQVAGMTEAQYQALEPYITASSGGQVNVNTASAIVLESLDPGISPAIANQIIQGRPYTSLSMLSSILGPSIFANIEGLITVQSSVFSLQAVGTVGNTRQAIRAILSVNGMQTQVLSYRMGGTRLLGQIETLLKEDTSSGAPTALTSGTLP
;
A
#
# COMPACT_ATOMS: atom_id res chain seq x y z
N MET A 1 61.01 -80.71 -51.68
CA MET A 1 61.83 -79.50 -51.47
C MET A 1 61.12 -78.31 -52.09
N PHE A 2 61.23 -77.16 -51.43
CA PHE A 2 60.25 -76.07 -51.33
C PHE A 2 59.82 -75.38 -52.63
N LYS A 3 58.51 -75.09 -52.72
CA LYS A 3 57.88 -74.26 -53.74
C LYS A 3 57.43 -72.95 -53.08
N ALA A 4 57.85 -71.84 -53.70
CA ALA A 4 57.31 -70.47 -53.66
C ALA A 4 57.17 -69.73 -52.31
N PHE A 5 57.84 -68.59 -52.19
CA PHE A 5 57.21 -67.39 -51.63
C PHE A 5 57.77 -66.14 -52.32
N SER A 6 56.90 -65.46 -53.06
CA SER A 6 57.09 -64.12 -53.61
C SER A 6 56.96 -63.08 -52.49
N PRO A 7 57.60 -61.90 -52.59
CA PRO A 7 57.44 -60.85 -51.59
C PRO A 7 56.02 -60.23 -51.67
N PRO A 8 55.32 -59.96 -50.55
CA PRO A 8 54.19 -59.02 -50.58
C PRO A 8 54.79 -57.61 -50.68
N GLU A 9 54.59 -56.93 -51.81
CA GLU A 9 53.46 -56.05 -52.13
C GLU A 9 53.45 -54.71 -51.40
N LYS A 10 53.79 -53.68 -52.18
CA LYS A 10 53.15 -52.37 -52.34
C LYS A 10 52.71 -51.55 -51.12
N SER A 11 53.17 -50.31 -51.19
CA SER A 11 52.64 -49.09 -50.62
C SER A 11 51.11 -48.92 -50.67
N GLU A 12 50.66 -48.10 -49.71
CA GLU A 12 49.41 -47.31 -49.68
C GLU A 12 48.10 -48.03 -49.38
N GLY A 13 47.58 -47.71 -48.18
CA GLY A 13 46.21 -47.94 -47.77
C GLY A 13 45.70 -46.88 -46.81
N PHE A 14 46.19 -45.62 -46.87
CA PHE A 14 45.35 -44.50 -46.45
C PHE A 14 44.28 -44.36 -47.54
N LEU A 15 43.28 -45.24 -47.49
CA LEU A 15 42.06 -45.12 -48.29
C LEU A 15 41.35 -43.82 -47.86
N LYS A 16 41.79 -42.70 -48.44
CA LYS A 16 40.97 -41.62 -48.98
C LYS A 16 39.66 -41.31 -48.21
N ASP A 17 39.78 -40.89 -46.95
CA ASP A 17 38.71 -40.27 -46.15
C ASP A 17 38.38 -38.82 -46.59
N ARG A 18 38.30 -38.56 -47.91
CA ARG A 18 37.98 -37.22 -48.44
C ARG A 18 36.52 -36.79 -48.21
N GLY A 19 35.64 -37.71 -47.80
CA GLY A 19 34.26 -37.41 -47.40
C GLY A 19 34.05 -37.28 -45.89
N PHE A 20 34.83 -37.99 -45.07
CA PHE A 20 34.63 -38.05 -43.62
C PHE A 20 35.11 -36.77 -42.90
N ALA A 21 36.20 -36.17 -43.36
CA ALA A 21 36.69 -34.89 -42.83
C ALA A 21 35.65 -33.76 -42.97
N LEU A 22 34.89 -33.74 -44.07
CA LEU A 22 33.82 -32.77 -44.28
C LEU A 22 32.67 -32.95 -43.28
N VAL A 23 32.32 -34.20 -42.94
CA VAL A 23 31.29 -34.51 -41.94
C VAL A 23 31.73 -34.05 -40.56
N ILE A 24 32.98 -34.29 -40.17
CA ILE A 24 33.53 -33.80 -38.88
C ILE A 24 33.50 -32.27 -38.83
N VAL A 25 33.95 -31.59 -39.88
CA VAL A 25 33.94 -30.12 -39.93
C VAL A 25 32.51 -29.58 -39.85
N LEU A 26 31.58 -30.16 -40.60
CA LEU A 26 30.17 -29.75 -40.56
C LEU A 26 29.53 -30.01 -39.19
N PHE A 27 29.88 -31.11 -38.54
CA PHE A 27 29.45 -31.40 -37.16
C PHE A 27 30.05 -30.43 -36.14
N MET A 28 31.35 -30.11 -36.24
CA MET A 28 31.99 -29.10 -35.39
C MET A 28 31.37 -27.72 -35.59
N VAL A 29 31.13 -27.32 -36.84
CA VAL A 29 30.46 -26.05 -37.17
C VAL A 29 29.05 -26.06 -36.57
N ALA A 30 28.26 -27.12 -36.75
CA ALA A 30 26.93 -27.23 -36.18
C ALA A 30 26.93 -27.13 -34.64
N LEU A 31 27.88 -27.79 -33.96
CA LEU A 31 28.03 -27.71 -32.50
C LEU A 31 28.41 -26.31 -32.03
N ILE A 32 29.38 -25.66 -32.70
CA ILE A 32 29.79 -24.29 -32.40
C ILE A 32 28.61 -23.34 -32.61
N THR A 33 27.87 -23.48 -33.72
CA THR A 33 26.68 -22.67 -33.98
C THR A 33 25.63 -22.83 -32.89
N LEU A 34 25.33 -24.06 -32.45
CA LEU A 34 24.39 -24.32 -31.35
C LEU A 34 24.86 -23.66 -30.05
N LEU A 35 26.15 -23.77 -29.72
CA LEU A 35 26.74 -23.15 -28.53
C LEU A 35 26.64 -21.62 -28.58
N VAL A 36 26.95 -21.01 -29.72
CA VAL A 36 26.83 -19.55 -29.92
C VAL A 36 25.38 -19.10 -29.80
N LEU A 37 24.43 -19.80 -30.41
CA LEU A 37 23.00 -19.48 -30.29
C LEU A 37 22.53 -19.54 -28.84
N ARG A 38 22.93 -20.59 -28.10
CA ARG A 38 22.61 -20.72 -26.66
C ARG A 38 23.21 -19.57 -25.84
N PHE A 39 24.47 -19.21 -26.10
CA PHE A 39 25.13 -18.10 -25.41
C PHE A 39 24.45 -16.76 -25.67
N VAL A 40 24.05 -16.49 -26.92
CA VAL A 40 23.35 -15.26 -27.28
C VAL A 40 21.99 -15.18 -26.59
N SER A 41 21.21 -16.27 -26.57
CA SER A 41 19.93 -16.30 -25.86
C SER A 41 20.11 -16.06 -24.36
N GLN A 42 21.05 -16.76 -23.73
CA GLN A 42 21.35 -16.59 -22.30
C GLN A 42 21.79 -15.15 -21.98
N SER A 43 22.63 -14.56 -22.83
CA SER A 43 23.12 -13.19 -22.64
C SER A 43 22.00 -12.16 -22.77
N ARG A 44 21.04 -12.36 -23.70
CA ARG A 44 19.87 -11.50 -23.83
C ARG A 44 18.95 -11.57 -22.60
N GLU A 45 18.77 -12.76 -22.04
CA GLU A 45 18.01 -12.94 -20.78
C GLU A 45 18.69 -12.23 -19.62
N THR A 46 20.00 -12.43 -19.43
CA THR A 46 20.76 -11.76 -18.37
C THR A 46 20.76 -10.24 -18.52
N LEU A 47 20.88 -9.72 -19.74
CA LEU A 47 20.75 -8.29 -20.00
C LEU A 47 19.35 -7.78 -19.63
N ARG A 48 18.30 -8.52 -19.97
CA ARG A 48 16.92 -8.14 -19.64
C ARG A 48 16.67 -8.13 -18.14
N GLU A 49 17.19 -9.10 -17.41
CA GLU A 49 17.14 -9.14 -15.94
C GLU A 49 17.88 -7.96 -15.32
N ALA A 50 19.06 -7.63 -15.85
CA ALA A 50 19.85 -6.48 -15.40
C ALA A 50 19.13 -5.15 -15.63
N GLU A 51 18.48 -4.97 -16.79
CA GLU A 51 17.63 -3.81 -17.09
C GLU A 51 16.47 -3.70 -16.09
N ILE A 52 15.72 -4.78 -15.89
CA ILE A 52 14.58 -4.79 -14.95
C ILE A 52 15.05 -4.49 -13.53
N PHE A 53 16.15 -5.09 -13.08
CA PHE A 53 16.70 -4.85 -11.75
C PHE A 53 17.15 -3.38 -11.56
N ARG A 54 17.81 -2.81 -12.57
CA ARG A 54 18.18 -1.38 -12.59
C ARG A 54 16.95 -0.50 -12.48
N ASP A 55 15.95 -0.73 -13.33
CA ASP A 55 14.73 0.09 -13.39
C ASP A 55 13.91 -0.04 -12.09
N GLN A 56 13.81 -1.25 -11.52
CA GLN A 56 13.17 -1.49 -10.23
C GLN A 56 13.86 -0.75 -9.10
N THR A 57 15.20 -0.78 -9.09
CA THR A 57 15.99 -0.07 -8.08
C THR A 57 15.79 1.44 -8.19
N GLN A 58 15.84 2.00 -9.41
CA GLN A 58 15.60 3.43 -9.62
C GLN A 58 14.17 3.84 -9.24
N ALA A 59 13.15 3.08 -9.67
CA ALA A 59 11.76 3.31 -9.31
C ALA A 59 11.55 3.26 -7.79
N TYR A 60 12.19 2.33 -7.08
CA TYR A 60 12.15 2.27 -5.62
C TYR A 60 12.72 3.55 -4.97
N TYR A 61 13.88 4.02 -5.41
CA TYR A 61 14.47 5.24 -4.85
C TYR A 61 13.68 6.51 -5.21
N LEU A 62 13.02 6.57 -6.36
CA LEU A 62 12.09 7.65 -6.71
C LEU A 62 10.87 7.65 -5.80
N ALA A 63 10.27 6.48 -5.53
CA ALA A 63 9.17 6.35 -4.58
C ALA A 63 9.61 6.80 -3.17
N ARG A 64 10.81 6.38 -2.74
CA ARG A 64 11.39 6.80 -1.46
C ARG A 64 11.61 8.31 -1.40
N ALA A 65 12.10 8.93 -2.47
CA ALA A 65 12.26 10.38 -2.55
C ALA A 65 10.92 11.12 -2.41
N SER A 66 9.85 10.60 -3.01
CA SER A 66 8.50 11.14 -2.83
C SER A 66 8.02 11.05 -1.37
N ILE A 67 8.32 9.95 -0.66
CA ILE A 67 8.04 9.86 0.78
C ILE A 67 8.80 10.93 1.58
N GLU A 68 10.08 11.15 1.30
CA GLU A 68 10.84 12.20 2.00
C GLU A 68 10.34 13.62 1.67
N ALA A 69 9.99 13.89 0.41
CA ALA A 69 9.36 15.15 0.01
C ALA A 69 8.01 15.35 0.71
N GLY A 70 7.19 14.30 0.79
CA GLY A 70 5.92 14.31 1.50
C GLY A 70 6.07 14.59 3.00
N LYS A 71 7.13 14.10 3.65
CA LYS A 71 7.43 14.44 5.06
C LYS A 71 7.70 15.92 5.23
N VAL A 72 8.53 16.50 4.35
CA VAL A 72 8.86 17.94 4.39
C VAL A 72 7.60 18.77 4.15
N LEU A 73 6.77 18.39 3.17
CA LEU A 73 5.49 19.05 2.91
C LEU A 73 4.55 18.97 4.12
N LEU A 74 4.44 17.80 4.76
CA LEU A 74 3.60 17.62 5.93
C LEU A 74 4.06 18.49 7.11
N VAL A 75 5.36 18.46 7.43
CA VAL A 75 5.93 19.25 8.54
C VAL A 75 5.84 20.75 8.28
N SER A 76 6.13 21.20 7.05
CA SER A 76 5.99 22.63 6.71
C SER A 76 4.53 23.07 6.76
N SER A 77 3.60 22.22 6.34
CA SER A 77 2.16 22.50 6.43
C SER A 77 1.66 22.55 7.87
N THR A 78 2.11 21.66 8.75
CA THR A 78 1.70 21.69 10.17
C THR A 78 2.29 22.91 10.89
N LEU A 79 3.53 23.29 10.58
CA LEU A 79 4.15 24.51 11.10
C LEU A 79 3.43 25.79 10.64
N ALA A 80 3.11 25.89 9.34
CA ALA A 80 2.38 27.03 8.81
C ALA A 80 0.99 27.17 9.45
N ALA A 81 0.31 26.04 9.68
CA ALA A 81 -0.98 26.01 10.36
C ALA A 81 -0.87 26.51 11.81
N GLN A 82 0.15 26.04 12.56
CA GLN A 82 0.41 26.51 13.92
C GLN A 82 0.72 28.01 13.99
N GLN A 83 1.54 28.53 13.08
CA GLN A 83 1.89 29.95 13.02
C GLN A 83 0.69 30.84 12.65
N SER A 84 -0.22 30.32 11.84
CA SER A 84 -1.43 31.03 11.40
C SER A 84 -2.60 30.91 12.38
N GLY A 85 -2.43 30.21 13.51
CA GLY A 85 -3.50 29.92 14.47
C GLY A 85 -4.55 28.91 13.95
N GLN A 86 -4.27 28.20 12.86
CA GLN A 86 -5.13 27.16 12.31
C GLN A 86 -4.92 25.86 13.08
N ASN A 87 -5.61 25.72 14.20
CA ASN A 87 -5.54 24.53 15.06
C ASN A 87 -6.45 23.39 14.56
N TYR A 88 -6.41 23.10 13.26
CA TYR A 88 -7.17 22.01 12.62
C TYR A 88 -6.38 21.40 11.46
N THR A 89 -6.75 20.18 11.07
CA THR A 89 -6.21 19.46 9.91
C THR A 89 -7.33 19.28 8.89
N ALA A 90 -7.17 19.80 7.66
CA ALA A 90 -8.21 19.71 6.63
C ALA A 90 -7.63 19.75 5.20
N PHE A 91 -8.46 19.46 4.19
CA PHE A 91 -8.05 19.41 2.78
C PHE A 91 -7.67 20.76 2.15
N ASN A 92 -7.94 21.88 2.81
CA ASN A 92 -7.53 23.22 2.35
C ASN A 92 -6.07 23.55 2.65
N GLN A 93 -5.34 22.64 3.30
CA GLN A 93 -3.93 22.82 3.66
C GLN A 93 -3.01 22.22 2.60
N PRO A 94 -1.77 22.74 2.45
CA PRO A 94 -0.83 22.29 1.42
C PRO A 94 -0.55 20.77 1.41
N TRP A 95 -0.55 20.12 2.58
CA TRP A 95 -0.29 18.67 2.68
C TRP A 95 -1.28 17.82 1.87
N ALA A 96 -2.51 18.30 1.66
CA ALA A 96 -3.57 17.57 0.98
C ALA A 96 -3.41 17.54 -0.55
N THR A 97 -2.50 18.34 -1.11
CA THR A 97 -2.28 18.39 -2.55
C THR A 97 -1.35 17.26 -2.98
N PRO A 98 -1.77 16.34 -3.86
CA PRO A 98 -0.91 15.27 -4.34
C PRO A 98 0.18 15.80 -5.30
N ILE A 99 1.33 15.14 -5.30
CA ILE A 99 2.39 15.32 -6.30
C ILE A 99 2.15 14.27 -7.39
N ILE A 100 1.98 14.72 -8.63
CA ILE A 100 1.63 13.84 -9.75
C ILE A 100 2.67 13.99 -10.86
N ASN A 101 3.20 12.86 -11.34
CA ASN A 101 4.14 12.75 -12.45
C ASN A 101 5.28 13.79 -12.45
N TYR A 102 5.87 14.06 -11.28
CA TYR A 102 6.98 14.99 -11.18
C TYR A 102 8.24 14.39 -11.81
N PRO A 103 8.83 14.99 -12.86
CA PRO A 103 9.97 14.42 -13.56
C PRO A 103 11.26 14.56 -12.73
N ILE A 104 12.03 13.49 -12.65
CA ILE A 104 13.35 13.43 -12.03
C ILE A 104 14.35 12.86 -13.03
N GLY A 105 15.31 13.67 -13.45
CA GLY A 105 16.25 13.30 -14.50
C GLY A 105 15.56 13.20 -15.86
N HIS A 106 15.97 12.22 -16.67
CA HIS A 106 15.49 12.07 -18.05
C HIS A 106 14.39 11.01 -18.24
N GLU A 107 14.34 9.99 -17.39
CA GLU A 107 13.46 8.81 -17.59
C GLU A 107 12.61 8.44 -16.36
N GLY A 108 12.72 9.21 -15.27
CA GLY A 108 12.09 8.93 -14.00
C GLY A 108 10.95 9.89 -13.67
N PHE A 109 9.86 9.36 -13.12
CA PHE A 109 8.76 10.15 -12.55
C PHE A 109 8.49 9.71 -11.13
N LEU A 110 8.21 10.67 -10.25
CA LEU A 110 7.69 10.39 -8.92
C LEU A 110 6.26 10.92 -8.79
N SER A 111 5.47 10.23 -7.99
CA SER A 111 4.12 10.65 -7.62
C SER A 111 3.87 10.27 -6.17
N GLY A 112 3.08 11.04 -5.45
CA GLY A 112 2.68 10.69 -4.11
C GLY A 112 1.53 11.53 -3.59
N ARG A 113 0.83 10.97 -2.59
CA ARG A 113 -0.23 11.66 -1.85
C ARG A 113 -0.06 11.43 -0.36
N ILE A 114 -0.60 12.35 0.41
CA ILE A 114 -0.70 12.26 1.86
C ILE A 114 -2.16 12.01 2.19
N VAL A 115 -2.42 11.00 3.02
CA VAL A 115 -3.75 10.63 3.49
C VAL A 115 -3.78 10.76 5.00
N ASP A 116 -4.76 11.49 5.51
CA ASP A 116 -5.03 11.56 6.94
C ASP A 116 -5.59 10.22 7.43
N GLU A 117 -4.89 9.50 8.32
CA GLU A 117 -5.39 8.24 8.86
C GLU A 117 -6.47 8.45 9.93
N SER A 118 -6.52 9.63 10.57
CA SER A 118 -7.62 9.99 11.47
C SER A 118 -8.92 10.26 10.72
N SER A 119 -8.94 10.29 9.39
CA SER A 119 -10.19 10.29 8.60
C SER A 119 -10.97 8.96 8.64
N LYS A 120 -10.40 7.92 9.25
CA LYS A 120 -10.88 6.53 9.27
C LYS A 120 -11.06 6.01 10.69
N LEU A 121 -11.81 4.91 10.82
CA LEU A 121 -11.99 4.22 12.10
C LEU A 121 -10.80 3.32 12.43
N ASP A 122 -10.25 3.46 13.64
CA ASP A 122 -9.18 2.58 14.11
C ASP A 122 -9.76 1.24 14.59
N ILE A 123 -9.46 0.17 13.84
CA ILE A 123 -9.97 -1.18 14.12
C ILE A 123 -9.45 -1.73 15.45
N ASN A 124 -8.32 -1.22 15.95
CA ASN A 124 -7.74 -1.64 17.22
C ASN A 124 -8.59 -1.19 18.43
N LEU A 125 -9.51 -0.24 18.26
CA LEU A 125 -10.44 0.17 19.33
C LEU A 125 -11.40 -0.96 19.72
N LEU A 126 -11.70 -1.89 18.81
CA LEU A 126 -12.56 -3.05 19.11
C LEU A 126 -11.98 -3.94 20.22
N GLY A 127 -10.67 -3.92 20.43
CA GLY A 127 -9.98 -4.71 21.46
C GLY A 127 -9.85 -4.02 22.82
N GLN A 128 -10.30 -2.77 22.95
CA GLN A 128 -10.13 -1.99 24.18
C GLN A 128 -11.24 -2.19 25.22
N ASN A 129 -12.37 -2.80 24.84
CA ASN A 129 -13.44 -3.08 25.79
C ASN A 129 -13.14 -4.33 26.63
N GLN A 130 -12.44 -4.14 27.75
CA GLN A 130 -12.03 -5.22 28.66
C GLN A 130 -13.15 -5.75 29.56
N PHE A 131 -14.25 -5.01 29.72
CA PHE A 131 -15.29 -5.29 30.72
C PHE A 131 -16.51 -6.05 30.17
N GLY A 132 -16.50 -6.40 28.88
CA GLY A 132 -17.61 -7.08 28.21
C GLY A 132 -18.80 -6.16 27.90
N GLY A 133 -19.75 -6.65 27.10
CA GLY A 133 -20.91 -5.90 26.60
C GLY A 133 -20.64 -5.14 25.30
N THR A 134 -21.70 -4.72 24.63
CA THR A 134 -21.62 -3.96 23.38
C THR A 134 -21.15 -2.54 23.66
N SER A 135 -19.93 -2.19 23.21
CA SER A 135 -19.40 -0.84 23.33
C SER A 135 -19.97 0.08 22.24
N GLN A 136 -19.93 1.40 22.45
CA GLN A 136 -20.28 2.37 21.41
C GLN A 136 -19.42 2.19 20.14
N THR A 137 -18.14 1.85 20.33
CA THR A 137 -17.23 1.48 19.24
C THR A 137 -17.73 0.26 18.47
N GLN A 138 -18.22 -0.78 19.14
CA GLN A 138 -18.77 -1.95 18.45
C GLN A 138 -19.98 -1.56 17.59
N LEU A 139 -20.93 -0.78 18.13
CA LEU A 139 -22.09 -0.29 17.38
C LEU A 139 -21.67 0.57 16.17
N GLN A 140 -20.62 1.37 16.32
CA GLN A 140 -20.05 2.17 15.23
C GLN A 140 -19.53 1.29 14.10
N PHE A 141 -18.78 0.23 14.42
CA PHE A 141 -18.30 -0.72 13.42
C PHE A 141 -19.43 -1.53 12.80
N GLU A 142 -20.45 -1.95 13.57
CA GLU A 142 -21.64 -2.63 13.03
C GLU A 142 -22.36 -1.77 11.98
N ARG A 143 -22.49 -0.46 12.26
CA ARG A 143 -23.02 0.53 11.30
C ARG A 143 -22.14 0.65 10.06
N LEU A 144 -20.82 0.83 10.24
CA LEU A 144 -19.89 0.92 9.12
C LEU A 144 -19.98 -0.31 8.21
N PHE A 145 -19.96 -1.51 8.79
CA PHE A 145 -20.03 -2.77 8.05
C PHE A 145 -21.32 -2.85 7.24
N SER A 146 -22.44 -2.49 7.86
CA SER A 146 -23.75 -2.44 7.18
C SER A 146 -23.78 -1.43 6.04
N LEU A 147 -23.19 -0.24 6.21
CA LEU A 147 -23.13 0.82 5.19
C LEU A 147 -22.31 0.42 3.96
N VAL A 148 -21.23 -0.36 4.15
CA VAL A 148 -20.36 -0.78 3.05
C VAL A 148 -20.71 -2.16 2.49
N GLY A 149 -21.75 -2.82 3.01
CA GLY A 149 -22.15 -4.17 2.61
C GLY A 149 -21.20 -5.28 3.07
N ALA A 150 -20.40 -5.04 4.11
CA ALA A 150 -19.61 -6.06 4.80
C ALA A 150 -20.48 -6.75 5.86
N ASP A 151 -20.15 -8.01 6.20
CA ASP A 151 -20.91 -8.79 7.18
C ASP A 151 -20.58 -8.37 8.63
N PRO A 152 -21.51 -7.78 9.40
CA PRO A 152 -21.27 -7.43 10.79
C PRO A 152 -20.94 -8.64 11.68
N GLY A 153 -21.28 -9.87 11.24
CA GLY A 153 -20.91 -11.12 11.91
C GLY A 153 -19.41 -11.37 12.04
N LEU A 154 -18.57 -10.61 11.32
CA LEU A 154 -17.11 -10.66 11.45
C LEU A 154 -16.59 -9.91 12.68
N ILE A 155 -17.36 -8.99 13.25
CA ILE A 155 -16.90 -8.12 14.34
C ILE A 155 -16.44 -8.92 15.56
N PRO A 156 -17.15 -9.97 16.02
CA PRO A 156 -16.65 -10.85 17.09
C PRO A 156 -15.30 -11.50 16.76
N ALA A 157 -15.09 -11.92 15.50
CA ALA A 157 -13.82 -12.52 15.08
C ALA A 157 -12.68 -11.48 15.07
N ILE A 158 -12.98 -10.23 14.70
CA ILE A 158 -12.03 -9.11 14.75
C ILE A 158 -11.71 -8.76 16.21
N ILE A 159 -12.71 -8.64 17.09
CA ILE A 159 -12.51 -8.40 18.53
C ILE A 159 -11.58 -9.47 19.10
N GLN A 160 -11.84 -10.75 18.81
CA GLN A 160 -10.97 -11.84 19.24
C GLN A 160 -9.54 -11.69 18.69
N TRP A 161 -9.38 -11.18 17.47
CA TRP A 161 -8.08 -10.97 16.84
C TRP A 161 -7.27 -9.87 17.51
N VAL A 162 -7.90 -8.73 17.81
CA VAL A 162 -7.23 -7.52 18.34
C VAL A 162 -7.10 -7.47 19.86
N THR A 163 -7.85 -8.32 20.58
CA THR A 163 -7.85 -8.33 22.06
C THR A 163 -6.70 -9.16 22.61
N PRO A 164 -5.88 -8.63 23.53
CA PRO A 164 -4.88 -9.41 24.24
C PRO A 164 -5.49 -10.58 25.03
N VAL A 165 -4.89 -11.77 24.91
CA VAL A 165 -5.29 -12.94 25.70
C VAL A 165 -4.60 -12.87 27.07
N PRO A 166 -5.35 -12.93 28.20
CA PRO A 166 -4.75 -12.94 29.54
C PRO A 166 -3.80 -14.12 29.74
N THR A 167 -2.67 -13.89 30.41
CA THR A 167 -1.70 -14.92 30.77
C THR A 167 -2.35 -16.03 31.60
N GLY A 168 -2.18 -17.29 31.18
CA GLY A 168 -2.74 -18.47 31.86
C GLY A 168 -4.14 -18.88 31.39
N SER A 169 -4.77 -18.10 30.50
CA SER A 169 -5.98 -18.52 29.82
C SER A 169 -5.64 -19.45 28.66
N SER A 170 -6.34 -20.59 28.53
CA SER A 170 -6.38 -21.40 27.30
C SER A 170 -7.19 -20.72 26.19
N GLY A 171 -7.68 -19.50 26.45
CA GLY A 171 -8.51 -18.72 25.57
C GLY A 171 -7.86 -18.50 24.21
N GLY A 172 -8.67 -18.67 23.17
CA GLY A 172 -8.39 -18.08 21.87
C GLY A 172 -8.06 -19.05 20.75
N GLY A 173 -8.43 -20.33 20.87
CA GLY A 173 -8.41 -21.22 19.71
C GLY A 173 -9.35 -20.78 18.59
N GLY A 174 -10.54 -20.32 18.97
CA GLY A 174 -11.58 -19.85 18.04
C GLY A 174 -11.80 -20.82 16.86
N PRO A 175 -12.33 -20.30 15.74
CA PRO A 175 -12.38 -21.06 14.48
C PRO A 175 -11.00 -21.32 13.85
N TYR A 176 -9.92 -20.74 14.40
CA TYR A 176 -8.57 -20.75 13.80
C TYR A 176 -7.84 -22.08 14.01
N GLN A 177 -8.10 -22.78 15.12
CA GLN A 177 -7.53 -24.10 15.40
C GLN A 177 -8.02 -25.18 14.44
N SER A 178 -9.20 -25.00 13.82
CA SER A 178 -9.73 -25.93 12.82
C SER A 178 -9.34 -25.54 11.38
N MET A 179 -8.58 -24.47 11.18
CA MET A 179 -8.05 -24.10 9.86
C MET A 179 -6.82 -24.92 9.50
N ILE A 180 -6.44 -24.92 8.20
CA ILE A 180 -5.30 -25.68 7.67
C ILE A 180 -4.34 -24.72 6.97
N PRO A 181 -3.08 -24.57 7.43
CA PRO A 181 -2.58 -25.07 8.71
C PRO A 181 -3.28 -24.37 9.89
N PRO A 182 -3.37 -25.01 11.08
CA PRO A 182 -3.96 -24.38 12.25
C PRO A 182 -3.05 -23.25 12.73
N TYR A 183 -3.66 -22.12 13.09
CA TYR A 183 -2.94 -20.97 13.64
C TYR A 183 -3.74 -20.36 14.79
N ARG A 184 -3.17 -19.34 15.42
CA ARG A 184 -3.80 -18.60 16.52
C ARG A 184 -4.08 -17.17 16.08
N PRO A 185 -5.14 -16.55 16.63
CA PRO A 185 -5.30 -15.11 16.53
C PRO A 185 -4.05 -14.39 17.03
N ARG A 186 -3.79 -13.19 16.50
CA ARG A 186 -2.67 -12.35 16.92
C ARG A 186 -2.64 -12.12 18.44
N GLY A 187 -3.80 -11.91 19.04
CA GLY A 187 -3.90 -11.67 20.49
C GLY A 187 -3.35 -10.29 20.88
N GLY A 188 -3.66 -9.27 20.09
CA GLY A 188 -3.26 -7.88 20.35
C GLY A 188 -3.47 -6.98 19.13
N PRO A 189 -3.22 -5.66 19.26
CA PRO A 189 -3.46 -4.68 18.20
C PRO A 189 -2.77 -5.07 16.89
N ILE A 190 -3.49 -4.99 15.77
CA ILE A 190 -2.92 -5.22 14.45
C ILE A 190 -1.95 -4.09 14.10
N GLY A 191 -0.82 -4.45 13.50
CA GLY A 191 0.15 -3.48 12.98
C GLY A 191 -0.07 -3.21 11.50
N ALA A 192 -0.73 -4.12 10.80
CA ALA A 192 -0.95 -4.11 9.37
C ALA A 192 -2.42 -4.38 9.06
N LEU A 193 -3.06 -3.51 8.29
CA LEU A 193 -4.46 -3.74 7.92
C LEU A 193 -4.65 -5.04 7.11
N SER A 194 -3.65 -5.44 6.32
CA SER A 194 -3.64 -6.72 5.59
C SER A 194 -3.74 -7.96 6.48
N GLU A 195 -3.49 -7.84 7.79
CA GLU A 195 -3.72 -8.94 8.73
C GLU A 195 -5.19 -9.34 8.83
N LEU A 196 -6.12 -8.46 8.42
CA LEU A 196 -7.54 -8.78 8.38
C LEU A 196 -7.84 -9.98 7.47
N HIS A 197 -7.03 -10.27 6.45
CA HIS A 197 -7.18 -11.49 5.65
C HIS A 197 -7.00 -12.79 6.44
N GLN A 198 -6.38 -12.73 7.62
CA GLN A 198 -6.23 -13.86 8.51
C GLN A 198 -7.37 -13.94 9.54
N VAL A 199 -8.30 -12.98 9.56
CA VAL A 199 -9.47 -13.04 10.42
C VAL A 199 -10.46 -14.04 9.85
N ALA A 200 -11.03 -14.88 10.72
CA ALA A 200 -11.95 -15.93 10.30
C ALA A 200 -13.21 -15.33 9.65
N GLY A 201 -13.55 -15.86 8.48
CA GLY A 201 -14.69 -15.39 7.69
C GLY A 201 -14.39 -14.18 6.80
N MET A 202 -13.23 -13.51 6.94
CA MET A 202 -12.89 -12.37 6.10
C MET A 202 -12.66 -12.80 4.65
N THR A 203 -13.48 -12.30 3.75
CA THR A 203 -13.30 -12.48 2.30
C THR A 203 -12.54 -11.30 1.69
N GLU A 204 -11.96 -11.50 0.50
CA GLU A 204 -11.33 -10.40 -0.25
C GLU A 204 -12.33 -9.27 -0.55
N ALA A 205 -13.59 -9.60 -0.84
CA ALA A 205 -14.63 -8.62 -1.12
C ALA A 205 -14.97 -7.77 0.12
N GLN A 206 -15.10 -8.39 1.30
CA GLN A 206 -15.33 -7.68 2.55
C GLN A 206 -14.13 -6.79 2.92
N TYR A 207 -12.92 -7.32 2.78
CA TYR A 207 -11.70 -6.53 2.99
C TYR A 207 -11.68 -5.31 2.06
N GLN A 208 -11.99 -5.50 0.78
CA GLN A 208 -12.05 -4.43 -0.21
C GLN A 208 -13.07 -3.35 0.13
N ALA A 209 -14.25 -3.74 0.61
CA ALA A 209 -15.29 -2.81 1.03
C ALA A 209 -14.88 -1.98 2.26
N LEU A 210 -14.14 -2.58 3.19
CA LEU A 210 -13.77 -1.97 4.47
C LEU A 210 -12.51 -1.09 4.38
N GLU A 211 -11.49 -1.51 3.63
CA GLU A 211 -10.15 -0.90 3.61
C GLU A 211 -10.15 0.65 3.48
N PRO A 212 -11.01 1.28 2.66
CA PRO A 212 -11.01 2.75 2.53
C PRO A 212 -11.39 3.50 3.82
N TYR A 213 -12.14 2.86 4.72
CA TYR A 213 -12.80 3.49 5.86
C TYR A 213 -12.19 3.13 7.22
N ILE A 214 -11.26 2.18 7.24
CA ILE A 214 -10.62 1.70 8.47
C ILE A 214 -9.09 1.87 8.44
N THR A 215 -8.51 1.92 9.62
CA THR A 215 -7.07 2.01 9.84
C THR A 215 -6.66 1.21 11.06
N ALA A 216 -5.35 1.08 11.28
CA ALA A 216 -4.75 0.36 12.40
C ALA A 216 -3.87 1.26 13.27
N SER A 217 -3.86 2.57 13.03
CA SER A 217 -2.83 3.46 13.59
C SER A 217 -3.28 4.88 13.90
N SER A 218 -4.57 5.25 13.78
CA SER A 218 -4.98 6.66 13.96
C SER A 218 -5.12 7.09 15.42
N GLY A 219 -5.16 6.14 16.37
CA GLY A 219 -5.27 6.47 17.79
C GLY A 219 -6.70 6.78 18.27
N GLY A 220 -7.69 6.63 17.38
CA GLY A 220 -9.08 6.38 17.77
C GLY A 220 -10.09 7.51 17.59
N GLN A 221 -9.65 8.76 17.49
CA GLN A 221 -10.56 9.86 17.16
C GLN A 221 -10.63 10.10 15.66
N VAL A 222 -11.83 10.41 15.16
CA VAL A 222 -12.11 10.66 13.76
C VAL A 222 -12.02 12.15 13.46
N ASN A 223 -11.15 12.54 12.53
CA ASN A 223 -11.08 13.90 12.04
C ASN A 223 -12.27 14.23 11.12
N VAL A 224 -13.18 15.07 11.60
CA VAL A 224 -14.40 15.45 10.87
C VAL A 224 -14.14 16.26 9.61
N ASN A 225 -12.95 16.88 9.49
CA ASN A 225 -12.58 17.69 8.35
C ASN A 225 -12.09 16.87 7.15
N THR A 226 -11.73 15.62 7.37
CA THR A 226 -11.16 14.74 6.33
C THR A 226 -11.91 13.41 6.19
N ALA A 227 -12.75 13.04 7.15
CA ALA A 227 -13.57 11.83 7.10
C ALA A 227 -14.48 11.76 5.86
N SER A 228 -14.76 10.53 5.39
CA SER A 228 -15.76 10.32 4.35
C SER A 228 -17.19 10.37 4.91
N ALA A 229 -18.20 10.53 4.06
CA ALA A 229 -19.61 10.50 4.46
C ALA A 229 -19.95 9.20 5.21
N ILE A 230 -19.52 8.06 4.70
CA ILE A 230 -19.76 6.74 5.30
C ILE A 230 -19.15 6.64 6.72
N VAL A 231 -17.94 7.18 6.93
CA VAL A 231 -17.34 7.21 8.27
C VAL A 231 -18.15 8.11 9.20
N LEU A 232 -18.62 9.27 8.73
CA LEU A 232 -19.46 10.17 9.52
C LEU A 232 -20.81 9.52 9.89
N GLU A 233 -21.48 8.89 8.94
CA GLU A 233 -22.75 8.16 9.14
C GLU A 233 -22.58 6.99 10.13
N SER A 234 -21.39 6.37 10.19
CA SER A 234 -21.12 5.31 11.15
C SER A 234 -21.04 5.79 12.60
N LEU A 235 -20.72 7.07 12.86
CA LEU A 235 -20.48 7.59 14.22
C LEU A 235 -21.72 7.46 15.10
N ASP A 236 -22.91 7.81 14.61
CA ASP A 236 -24.16 7.78 15.37
C ASP A 236 -25.35 7.52 14.42
N PRO A 237 -26.37 6.72 14.82
CA PRO A 237 -27.53 6.42 13.97
C PRO A 237 -28.36 7.64 13.58
N GLY A 238 -28.25 8.74 14.32
CA GLY A 238 -28.89 10.01 14.00
C GLY A 238 -28.19 10.79 12.87
N ILE A 239 -26.98 10.41 12.47
CA ILE A 239 -26.26 11.05 11.36
C ILE A 239 -26.71 10.42 10.05
N SER A 240 -27.78 10.99 9.49
CA SER A 240 -28.25 10.63 8.15
C SER A 240 -27.26 11.06 7.05
N PRO A 241 -27.35 10.51 5.82
CA PRO A 241 -26.57 10.99 4.68
C PRO A 241 -26.71 12.50 4.43
N ALA A 242 -27.88 13.08 4.72
CA ALA A 242 -28.10 14.52 4.59
C ALA A 242 -27.27 15.31 5.63
N ILE A 243 -27.23 14.85 6.88
CA ILE A 243 -26.42 15.46 7.94
C ILE A 243 -24.94 15.28 7.65
N ALA A 244 -24.51 14.09 7.21
CA ALA A 244 -23.12 13.85 6.81
C ALA A 244 -22.68 14.79 5.68
N ASN A 245 -23.53 15.02 4.68
CA ASN A 245 -23.26 15.98 3.62
C ASN A 245 -23.23 17.43 4.12
N GLN A 246 -24.09 17.81 5.06
CA GLN A 246 -24.02 19.13 5.71
C GLN A 246 -22.70 19.33 6.46
N ILE A 247 -22.21 18.29 7.15
CA ILE A 247 -20.90 18.31 7.80
C ILE A 247 -19.79 18.49 6.76
N ILE A 248 -19.85 17.77 5.64
CA ILE A 248 -18.84 17.88 4.57
C ILE A 248 -18.83 19.28 3.95
N GLN A 249 -20.00 19.84 3.67
CA GLN A 249 -20.14 21.18 3.08
C GLN A 249 -19.71 22.31 4.02
N GLY A 250 -19.82 22.11 5.33
CA GLY A 250 -19.43 23.09 6.34
C GLY A 250 -17.94 23.10 6.69
N ARG A 251 -17.13 22.22 6.08
CA ARG A 251 -15.67 22.18 6.30
C ARG A 251 -14.98 23.46 5.78
N PRO A 252 -13.90 23.92 6.44
CA PRO A 252 -13.25 23.33 7.61
C PRO A 252 -13.82 23.84 8.94
N TYR A 253 -13.89 22.93 9.93
CA TYR A 253 -14.20 23.25 11.32
C TYR A 253 -12.92 23.51 12.12
N THR A 254 -12.88 24.62 12.84
CA THR A 254 -11.76 25.00 13.71
C THR A 254 -11.94 24.50 15.15
N SER A 255 -13.18 24.18 15.55
CA SER A 255 -13.51 23.60 16.85
C SER A 255 -14.70 22.64 16.73
N LEU A 256 -14.76 21.66 17.65
CA LEU A 256 -15.86 20.70 17.72
C LEU A 256 -17.20 21.38 18.04
N SER A 257 -17.19 22.48 18.79
CA SER A 257 -18.40 23.23 19.15
C SER A 257 -19.21 23.71 17.93
N MET A 258 -18.57 23.94 16.77
CA MET A 258 -19.25 24.30 15.53
C MET A 258 -20.17 23.19 15.00
N LEU A 259 -19.90 21.93 15.36
CA LEU A 259 -20.74 20.80 14.95
C LEU A 259 -22.01 20.68 15.79
N SER A 260 -22.04 21.24 17.00
CA SER A 260 -23.21 21.16 17.88
C SER A 260 -24.48 21.74 17.24
N SER A 261 -24.33 22.76 16.39
CA SER A 261 -25.42 23.42 15.66
C SER A 261 -26.01 22.54 14.56
N ILE A 262 -25.20 21.63 14.02
CA ILE A 262 -25.57 20.73 12.91
C ILE A 262 -26.16 19.41 13.45
N LEU A 263 -25.52 18.86 14.48
CA LEU A 263 -25.85 17.55 15.05
C LEU A 263 -26.96 17.61 16.11
N GLY A 264 -27.17 18.76 16.73
CA GLY A 264 -28.00 18.89 17.92
C GLY A 264 -27.37 18.28 19.18
N PRO A 265 -27.90 18.59 20.38
CA PRO A 265 -27.22 18.31 21.65
C PRO A 265 -27.00 16.81 21.93
N SER A 266 -27.99 15.97 21.61
CA SER A 266 -27.94 14.53 21.91
C SER A 266 -26.91 13.79 21.05
N ILE A 267 -26.92 14.01 19.73
CA ILE A 267 -25.97 13.36 18.81
C ILE A 267 -24.55 13.86 19.10
N PHE A 268 -24.39 15.18 19.32
CA PHE A 268 -23.09 15.75 19.65
C PHE A 268 -22.51 15.12 20.93
N ALA A 269 -23.30 15.02 22.00
CA ALA A 269 -22.85 14.41 23.26
C ALA A 269 -22.43 12.93 23.11
N ASN A 270 -23.08 12.17 22.22
CA ASN A 270 -22.75 10.77 21.97
C ASN A 270 -21.39 10.60 21.29
N ILE A 271 -21.03 11.52 20.38
CA ILE A 271 -19.85 11.37 19.52
C ILE A 271 -18.69 12.28 19.89
N GLU A 272 -18.85 13.25 20.79
CA GLU A 272 -17.83 14.26 21.13
C GLU A 272 -16.48 13.63 21.48
N GLY A 273 -16.48 12.52 22.23
CA GLY A 273 -15.25 11.78 22.58
C GLY A 273 -14.63 10.99 21.42
N LEU A 274 -15.38 10.76 20.34
CA LEU A 274 -14.98 9.95 19.18
C LEU A 274 -14.44 10.79 18.02
N ILE A 275 -14.56 12.12 18.08
CA ILE A 275 -14.22 13.02 16.97
C ILE A 275 -13.15 14.03 17.35
N THR A 276 -12.46 14.55 16.34
CA THR A 276 -11.43 15.58 16.46
C THR A 276 -11.47 16.50 15.23
N VAL A 277 -10.82 17.66 15.31
CA VAL A 277 -10.54 18.54 14.16
C VAL A 277 -9.07 18.51 13.76
N GLN A 278 -8.22 17.80 14.51
CA GLN A 278 -6.78 17.69 14.31
C GLN A 278 -6.35 16.25 14.12
N SER A 279 -5.35 16.04 13.29
CA SER A 279 -4.76 14.73 13.06
C SER A 279 -3.27 14.74 13.34
N SER A 280 -2.80 13.66 13.95
CA SER A 280 -1.39 13.41 14.21
C SER A 280 -0.83 12.27 13.36
N VAL A 281 -1.67 11.46 12.72
CA VAL A 281 -1.21 10.28 11.96
C VAL A 281 -1.61 10.38 10.50
N PHE A 282 -0.61 10.23 9.63
CA PHE A 282 -0.77 10.33 8.18
C PHE A 282 -0.12 9.14 7.49
N SER A 283 -0.68 8.71 6.36
CA SER A 283 0.00 7.81 5.44
C SER A 283 0.44 8.53 4.17
N LEU A 284 1.72 8.37 3.85
CA LEU A 284 2.33 8.82 2.62
C LEU A 284 2.33 7.64 1.67
N GLN A 285 1.73 7.83 0.51
CA GLN A 285 1.59 6.81 -0.51
C GLN A 285 2.30 7.32 -1.76
N ALA A 286 3.36 6.65 -2.17
CA ALA A 286 4.22 7.09 -3.25
C ALA A 286 4.41 6.02 -4.32
N VAL A 287 4.61 6.45 -5.56
CA VAL A 287 5.02 5.61 -6.70
C VAL A 287 6.18 6.27 -7.41
N GLY A 288 7.23 5.50 -7.65
CA GLY A 288 8.28 5.84 -8.60
C GLY A 288 8.08 5.04 -9.89
N THR A 289 8.27 5.71 -11.02
CA THR A 289 8.13 5.12 -12.36
C THR A 289 9.40 5.37 -13.15
N VAL A 290 9.96 4.32 -13.77
CA VAL A 290 11.08 4.39 -14.70
C VAL A 290 10.77 3.50 -15.89
N GLY A 291 10.67 4.08 -17.08
CA GLY A 291 10.19 3.36 -18.27
C GLY A 291 8.83 2.71 -18.00
N ASN A 292 8.78 1.37 -18.07
CA ASN A 292 7.58 0.57 -17.78
C ASN A 292 7.55 -0.01 -16.35
N THR A 293 8.57 0.26 -15.54
CA THR A 293 8.69 -0.28 -14.19
C THR A 293 8.13 0.70 -13.17
N ARG A 294 7.30 0.19 -12.25
CA ARG A 294 6.71 0.96 -11.16
C ARG A 294 7.00 0.30 -9.83
N GLN A 295 7.29 1.11 -8.82
CA GLN A 295 7.43 0.67 -7.44
C GLN A 295 6.61 1.58 -6.54
N ALA A 296 5.76 1.00 -5.70
CA ALA A 296 4.95 1.74 -4.75
C ALA A 296 5.48 1.58 -3.32
N ILE A 297 5.32 2.62 -2.51
CA ILE A 297 5.70 2.63 -1.10
C ILE A 297 4.59 3.28 -0.29
N ARG A 298 4.26 2.69 0.85
CA ARG A 298 3.42 3.32 1.86
C ARG A 298 4.19 3.47 3.16
N ALA A 299 4.24 4.68 3.68
CA ALA A 299 4.79 4.99 5.00
C ALA A 299 3.69 5.59 5.88
N ILE A 300 3.53 5.08 7.09
CA ILE A 300 2.65 5.67 8.10
C ILE A 300 3.52 6.42 9.10
N LEU A 301 3.19 7.68 9.34
CA LEU A 301 3.95 8.59 10.17
C LEU A 301 3.03 9.17 11.25
N SER A 302 3.57 9.29 12.46
CA SER A 302 3.03 10.18 13.48
C SER A 302 3.77 11.52 13.42
N VAL A 303 3.04 12.62 13.53
CA VAL A 303 3.55 13.99 13.54
C VAL A 303 3.22 14.63 14.88
N ASN A 304 4.26 15.13 15.54
CA ASN A 304 4.15 15.91 16.76
C ASN A 304 4.98 17.19 16.60
N GLY A 305 4.31 18.28 16.21
CA GLY A 305 4.97 19.53 15.83
C GLY A 305 5.95 19.32 14.67
N MET A 306 7.23 19.55 14.93
CA MET A 306 8.32 19.35 13.95
C MET A 306 8.83 17.91 13.87
N GLN A 307 8.47 17.05 14.82
CA GLN A 307 8.98 15.69 14.86
C GLN A 307 8.05 14.76 14.09
N THR A 308 8.65 13.95 13.21
CA THR A 308 7.96 12.86 12.53
C THR A 308 8.53 11.53 12.98
N GLN A 309 7.67 10.60 13.40
CA GLN A 309 8.06 9.23 13.72
C GLN A 309 7.45 8.27 12.70
N VAL A 310 8.28 7.43 12.08
CA VAL A 310 7.82 6.36 11.18
C VAL A 310 7.24 5.22 12.01
N LEU A 311 5.93 5.01 11.90
CA LEU A 311 5.21 3.90 12.54
C LEU A 311 5.28 2.63 11.68
N SER A 312 5.19 2.79 10.36
CA SER A 312 5.32 1.66 9.42
C SER A 312 5.88 2.13 8.08
N TYR A 313 6.67 1.27 7.44
CA TYR A 313 7.21 1.51 6.10
C TYR A 313 7.16 0.21 5.31
N ARG A 314 6.50 0.22 4.14
CA ARG A 314 6.28 -0.99 3.36
C ARG A 314 6.31 -0.72 1.86
N MET A 315 6.83 -1.71 1.15
CA MET A 315 6.63 -1.81 -0.29
C MET A 315 5.15 -2.08 -0.56
N GLY A 316 4.57 -1.30 -1.45
CA GLY A 316 3.20 -1.48 -1.91
C GLY A 316 3.12 -2.61 -2.91
N GLY A 317 2.09 -3.43 -2.77
CA GLY A 317 1.71 -4.41 -3.80
C GLY A 317 0.95 -3.76 -4.97
N THR A 318 0.45 -4.61 -5.85
CA THR A 318 -0.37 -4.24 -7.03
C THR A 318 -1.56 -3.33 -6.68
N ARG A 319 -2.13 -3.49 -5.48
CA ARG A 319 -3.26 -2.67 -5.01
C ARG A 319 -2.90 -1.20 -4.79
N LEU A 320 -1.78 -0.94 -4.11
CA LEU A 320 -1.34 0.45 -3.88
C LEU A 320 -0.99 1.12 -5.21
N LEU A 321 -0.38 0.37 -6.12
CA LEU A 321 -0.15 0.80 -7.50
C LEU A 321 -1.46 1.17 -8.19
N GLY A 322 -2.48 0.30 -8.14
CA GLY A 322 -3.80 0.57 -8.72
C GLY A 322 -4.49 1.80 -8.13
N GLN A 323 -4.46 1.98 -6.81
CA GLN A 323 -5.04 3.16 -6.15
C GLN A 323 -4.38 4.46 -6.61
N ILE A 324 -3.06 4.44 -6.77
CA ILE A 324 -2.31 5.63 -7.22
C ILE A 324 -2.51 5.84 -8.72
N GLU A 325 -2.62 4.79 -9.53
CA GLU A 325 -2.97 4.89 -10.95
C GLU A 325 -4.34 5.52 -11.20
N THR A 326 -5.33 5.23 -10.36
CA THR A 326 -6.63 5.91 -10.44
C THR A 326 -6.47 7.42 -10.27
N LEU A 327 -5.66 7.87 -9.30
CA LEU A 327 -5.36 9.30 -9.13
C LEU A 327 -4.64 9.89 -10.34
N LEU A 328 -3.66 9.17 -10.88
CA LEU A 328 -2.93 9.60 -12.08
C LEU A 328 -3.88 9.78 -13.27
N LYS A 329 -4.94 8.96 -13.35
CA LYS A 329 -5.97 9.05 -14.40
C LYS A 329 -6.96 10.18 -14.18
N GLU A 330 -7.44 10.35 -12.95
CA GLU A 330 -8.40 11.43 -12.60
C GLU A 330 -7.83 12.82 -12.91
N ASP A 331 -6.55 13.05 -12.67
CA ASP A 331 -5.88 14.30 -13.02
C ASP A 331 -5.82 14.54 -14.54
N THR A 332 -5.50 13.49 -15.33
CA THR A 332 -5.48 13.59 -16.81
C THR A 332 -6.86 13.87 -17.41
N SER A 333 -7.94 13.51 -16.72
CA SER A 333 -9.32 13.83 -17.11
C SER A 333 -9.79 15.21 -16.68
N SER A 334 -9.09 15.89 -15.75
CA SER A 334 -9.47 17.21 -15.24
C SER A 334 -8.92 18.39 -16.06
N GLY A 335 -7.98 18.12 -16.98
CA GLY A 335 -7.58 19.05 -18.04
C GLY A 335 -6.17 19.64 -17.89
N ALA A 336 -5.31 19.28 -18.83
CA ALA A 336 -4.03 19.91 -19.22
C ALA A 336 -2.92 20.09 -18.15
N PRO A 337 -1.63 19.88 -18.52
CA PRO A 337 -0.52 20.01 -17.58
C PRO A 337 -0.35 21.48 -17.21
N THR A 338 -0.63 21.82 -15.96
CA THR A 338 -0.18 23.10 -15.41
C THR A 338 1.32 22.96 -15.21
N ALA A 339 2.08 23.39 -16.23
CA ALA A 339 3.52 23.56 -16.11
C ALA A 339 3.79 24.53 -14.95
N LEU A 340 4.23 24.00 -13.81
CA LEU A 340 4.85 24.83 -12.78
C LEU A 340 6.12 25.40 -13.39
N THR A 341 6.04 26.68 -13.76
CA THR A 341 7.16 27.49 -14.19
C THR A 341 8.27 27.40 -13.16
N SER A 342 9.48 27.12 -13.64
CA SER A 342 10.74 27.12 -12.91
C SER A 342 10.88 28.36 -12.03
N GLY A 343 10.63 28.21 -10.73
CA GLY A 343 11.01 29.16 -9.70
C GLY A 343 12.38 28.78 -9.16
N THR A 344 13.39 29.54 -9.53
CA THR A 344 14.70 29.59 -8.88
C THR A 344 14.53 29.76 -7.37
N LEU A 345 15.01 28.80 -6.58
CA LEU A 345 15.22 28.97 -5.15
C LEU A 345 16.44 29.89 -4.92
N PRO A 346 16.39 30.79 -3.92
CA PRO A 346 17.50 31.69 -3.57
C PRO A 346 18.71 30.97 -2.98
#